data_AF-A0A1J5B0R7-F1
#
_entry.id   AF-A0A1J5B0R7-F1
#
_cell.length_a   1.000
_cell.length_b   1.000
_cell.length_c   1.000
_cell.angle_alpha   90.00
_cell.angle_beta   90.00
_cell.angle_gamma   90.00
#
_symmetry.space_group_name_H-M   'P 1'
#
loop_
_entity.id
_entity.type
_entity.pdbx_description
1 polymer ?
#
loop_
_entity_poly.entity_id
_entity_poly.type
_entity_poly.pdbx_seq_one_letter_code
_entity_poly.pdbx_strand_id
1 'polypeptide(L)'
;MKKFQLFSIIMVAGTLFFSSCAKDGVNGTNGINGLNGNDGKDAVLVTAADQAAFDAADGVVGARLYDHVLNQVASTDTSLTKHGDFYRCKSCHGWDLLGKNGVLINKMPTASYPVAASNDLYAYGKKHNIREIFDAVKNAGGRTKRTATSYNGTMPDYSNIISDAEAWDLVKFIKVTAHHVNDFYDMNTTGVYPTGTKTFKNIGKGGDPVAGKAKYDAVCASCHGANGTKLNIYCKGIYLGNMFRGDPHEIQHKAVWGMPLDREHIAAGCTDAGMMPVQTITDQDIRNMMAMGQDATAFPGF
;
A
#
# COMPACT_ATOMS: atom_id res chain seq x y z
N MET A 1 44.08 -40.32 -54.80
CA MET A 1 44.87 -41.49 -54.35
C MET A 1 45.68 -41.11 -53.12
N LYS A 2 45.70 -42.01 -52.12
CA LYS A 2 46.43 -41.98 -50.83
C LYS A 2 45.77 -41.15 -49.72
N LYS A 3 45.59 -41.63 -48.48
CA LYS A 3 45.66 -42.96 -47.85
C LYS A 3 44.93 -42.79 -46.50
N PHE A 4 44.00 -43.68 -46.18
CA PHE A 4 43.39 -43.81 -44.86
C PHE A 4 44.43 -44.29 -43.85
N GLN A 5 44.48 -43.72 -42.64
CA GLN A 5 45.04 -44.38 -41.47
C GLN A 5 44.10 -44.25 -40.28
N LEU A 6 43.61 -45.41 -39.86
CA LEU A 6 42.91 -45.72 -38.62
C LEU A 6 43.93 -45.70 -37.47
N PHE A 7 43.64 -45.06 -36.35
CA PHE A 7 44.29 -45.37 -35.07
C PHE A 7 43.29 -45.33 -33.90
N SER A 8 43.00 -46.55 -33.45
CA SER A 8 42.69 -47.07 -32.11
C SER A 8 42.19 -46.15 -30.99
N ILE A 9 41.00 -46.54 -30.54
CA ILE A 9 40.34 -46.23 -29.27
C ILE A 9 41.16 -46.79 -28.08
N ILE A 10 41.41 -45.97 -27.07
CA ILE A 10 41.75 -46.41 -25.71
C ILE A 10 40.62 -45.91 -24.79
N MET A 11 39.77 -46.85 -24.34
CA MET A 11 38.83 -46.62 -23.24
C MET A 11 39.60 -46.65 -21.91
N VAL A 12 39.52 -45.56 -21.14
CA VAL A 12 39.84 -45.59 -19.71
C VAL A 12 38.51 -45.64 -18.95
N ALA A 13 38.24 -46.78 -18.34
CA ALA A 13 37.10 -46.99 -17.45
C ALA A 13 37.38 -46.30 -16.11
N GLY A 14 36.72 -45.17 -15.86
CA GLY A 14 36.62 -44.54 -14.55
C GLY A 14 35.24 -44.80 -13.97
N THR A 15 35.17 -45.64 -12.94
CA THR A 15 33.99 -45.93 -12.13
C THR A 15 33.41 -44.66 -11.51
N LEU A 16 32.22 -44.24 -11.97
CA LEU A 16 31.36 -43.26 -11.31
C LEU A 16 30.31 -43.99 -10.49
N PHE A 17 30.36 -43.79 -9.17
CA PHE A 17 29.39 -44.27 -8.21
C PHE A 17 27.99 -43.74 -8.53
N PHE A 18 27.02 -44.65 -8.61
CA PHE A 18 25.61 -44.31 -8.48
C PHE A 18 25.29 -44.02 -7.01
N SER A 19 24.86 -42.79 -6.73
CA SER A 19 24.06 -42.47 -5.54
C SER A 19 22.77 -41.85 -6.01
N SER A 20 21.71 -42.66 -6.07
CA SER A 20 20.34 -42.18 -6.10
C SER A 20 19.95 -41.74 -4.70
N CYS A 21 19.71 -40.44 -4.49
CA CYS A 21 18.90 -39.91 -3.40
C CYS A 21 18.33 -38.54 -3.82
N ALA A 22 17.00 -38.44 -3.71
CA ALA A 22 16.14 -37.25 -3.64
C ALA A 22 16.31 -36.11 -4.66
N LYS A 23 15.24 -35.86 -5.44
CA LYS A 23 14.93 -34.53 -5.95
C LYS A 23 14.65 -33.63 -4.74
N ASP A 24 15.48 -32.62 -4.52
CA ASP A 24 15.00 -31.44 -3.82
C ASP A 24 14.02 -30.71 -4.74
N GLY A 25 12.85 -30.40 -4.18
CA GLY A 25 11.84 -29.60 -4.87
C GLY A 25 12.43 -28.26 -5.27
N VAL A 26 12.14 -27.82 -6.49
CA VAL A 26 12.59 -26.53 -7.02
C VAL A 26 12.05 -25.43 -6.11
N ASN A 27 12.93 -24.56 -5.60
CA ASN A 27 12.53 -23.33 -4.92
C ASN A 27 11.47 -22.61 -5.77
N GLY A 28 10.27 -22.47 -5.21
CA GLY A 28 9.17 -21.76 -5.83
C GLY A 28 9.57 -20.31 -6.13
N THR A 29 9.13 -19.82 -7.27
CA THR A 29 9.50 -18.55 -7.88
C THR A 29 9.39 -17.36 -6.92
N ASN A 30 10.53 -16.73 -6.60
CA ASN A 30 10.60 -15.37 -6.10
C ASN A 30 9.83 -14.46 -7.06
N GLY A 31 8.73 -13.87 -6.60
CA GLY A 31 7.98 -12.87 -7.37
C GLY A 31 8.84 -11.63 -7.57
N ILE A 32 9.40 -11.50 -8.78
CA ILE A 32 10.28 -10.42 -9.28
C ILE A 32 11.10 -9.75 -8.17
N ASN A 33 12.16 -10.45 -7.76
CA ASN A 33 13.43 -9.80 -7.44
C ASN A 33 13.95 -9.13 -8.72
N GLY A 34 14.86 -8.15 -8.60
CA GLY A 34 15.66 -7.75 -9.75
C GLY A 34 16.26 -9.00 -10.43
N LEU A 35 16.51 -8.87 -11.73
CA LEU A 35 16.92 -9.96 -12.62
C LEU A 35 17.92 -10.90 -11.93
N ASN A 36 17.49 -12.13 -11.64
CA ASN A 36 18.37 -13.21 -11.20
C ASN A 36 19.56 -13.31 -12.16
N GLY A 37 20.73 -12.86 -11.70
CA GLY A 37 21.95 -12.86 -12.48
C GLY A 37 22.78 -11.58 -12.42
N ASN A 38 22.28 -10.46 -11.85
CA ASN A 38 23.08 -9.23 -11.72
C ASN A 38 22.79 -8.33 -10.50
N ASP A 39 22.21 -8.87 -9.43
CA ASP A 39 21.89 -8.09 -8.24
C ASP A 39 23.02 -8.24 -7.21
N GLY A 40 23.61 -7.12 -6.82
CA GLY A 40 24.56 -7.06 -5.72
C GLY A 40 23.94 -7.69 -4.47
N LYS A 41 24.75 -8.46 -3.75
CA LYS A 41 24.45 -9.05 -2.44
C LYS A 41 23.46 -8.18 -1.63
N ASP A 42 22.34 -8.76 -1.20
CA ASP A 42 21.40 -8.13 -0.28
C ASP A 42 22.18 -7.45 0.85
N ALA A 43 21.88 -6.17 1.10
CA ALA A 43 22.62 -5.41 2.10
C ALA A 43 22.37 -5.97 3.52
N VAL A 44 21.21 -6.58 3.74
CA VAL A 44 20.78 -7.18 5.01
C VAL A 44 20.16 -8.56 4.78
N LEU A 45 20.61 -9.54 5.55
CA LEU A 45 20.18 -10.95 5.43
C LEU A 45 18.84 -11.18 6.14
N VAL A 46 17.88 -11.81 5.44
CA VAL A 46 16.58 -12.20 6.02
C VAL A 46 16.78 -13.45 6.87
N THR A 47 16.49 -13.36 8.17
CA THR A 47 16.58 -14.50 9.08
C THR A 47 15.32 -15.38 9.03
N ALA A 48 15.40 -16.60 9.56
CA ALA A 48 14.23 -17.46 9.71
C ALA A 48 13.15 -16.84 10.62
N ALA A 49 13.56 -16.04 11.61
CA ALA A 49 12.64 -15.32 12.48
C ALA A 49 11.93 -14.18 11.75
N ASP A 50 12.64 -13.44 10.89
CA ASP A 50 12.04 -12.40 10.04
C ASP A 50 10.98 -13.01 9.11
N GLN A 51 11.32 -14.14 8.47
CA GLN A 51 10.38 -14.83 7.57
C GLN A 51 9.14 -15.31 8.32
N ALA A 52 9.30 -15.95 9.49
CA ALA A 52 8.18 -16.42 10.29
C ALA A 52 7.26 -15.26 10.74
N ALA A 53 7.83 -14.13 11.12
CA ALA A 53 7.05 -12.96 11.52
C ALA A 53 6.31 -12.32 10.33
N PHE A 54 6.94 -12.24 9.17
CA PHE A 54 6.30 -11.78 7.93
C PHE A 54 5.19 -12.72 7.45
N ASP A 55 5.34 -14.03 7.62
CA ASP A 55 4.32 -15.02 7.27
C ASP A 55 3.10 -14.92 8.19
N ALA A 56 3.31 -14.62 9.47
CA ALA A 56 2.25 -14.40 10.46
C ALA A 56 1.55 -13.03 10.36
N ALA A 57 2.15 -12.07 9.65
CA ALA A 57 1.66 -10.70 9.55
C ALA A 57 0.36 -10.56 8.74
N ASP A 58 -0.46 -9.57 9.11
CA ASP A 58 -1.72 -9.23 8.46
C ASP A 58 -1.60 -7.92 7.67
N GLY A 59 -1.58 -8.04 6.34
CA GLY A 59 -1.51 -6.88 5.45
C GLY A 59 -2.75 -5.98 5.47
N VAL A 60 -3.91 -6.47 5.94
CA VAL A 60 -5.10 -5.63 6.16
C VAL A 60 -4.89 -4.72 7.36
N VAL A 61 -4.36 -5.26 8.47
CA VAL A 61 -3.94 -4.43 9.62
C VAL A 61 -2.87 -3.45 9.18
N GLY A 62 -1.91 -3.89 8.37
CA GLY A 62 -0.88 -3.06 7.75
C GLY A 62 -1.45 -1.88 6.95
N ALA A 63 -2.47 -2.12 6.13
CA ALA A 63 -3.14 -1.06 5.36
C ALA A 63 -3.85 -0.03 6.25
N ARG A 64 -4.42 -0.45 7.40
CA ARG A 64 -5.01 0.48 8.37
C ARG A 64 -3.95 1.27 9.16
N LEU A 65 -2.83 0.63 9.51
CA LEU A 65 -1.65 1.31 10.06
C LEU A 65 -1.12 2.36 9.06
N TYR A 66 -1.08 2.01 7.77
CA TYR A 66 -0.64 2.90 6.71
C TYR A 66 -1.56 4.13 6.56
N ASP A 67 -2.88 3.93 6.61
CA ASP A 67 -3.87 5.01 6.61
C ASP A 67 -3.69 5.93 7.83
N HIS A 68 -3.64 5.32 9.02
CA HIS A 68 -3.55 6.06 10.27
C HIS A 68 -3.01 5.26 11.45
N VAL A 69 -1.69 5.20 11.56
CA VAL A 69 -0.96 4.49 12.62
C VAL A 69 -1.45 4.83 14.03
N LEU A 70 -1.57 6.11 14.38
CA LEU A 70 -1.92 6.52 15.75
C LEU A 70 -3.33 6.09 16.15
N ASN A 71 -4.29 6.08 15.22
CA ASN A 71 -5.65 5.63 15.49
C ASN A 71 -5.72 4.11 15.55
N GLN A 72 -4.97 3.42 14.69
CA GLN A 72 -4.91 1.96 14.65
C GLN A 72 -4.25 1.38 15.92
N VAL A 73 -3.17 2.00 16.43
CA VAL A 73 -2.54 1.61 17.71
C VAL A 73 -3.19 2.26 18.94
N ALA A 74 -4.29 2.97 18.73
CA ALA A 74 -5.06 3.63 19.78
C ALA A 74 -4.24 4.60 20.66
N SER A 75 -3.22 5.26 20.11
CA SER A 75 -2.30 6.11 20.87
C SER A 75 -3.02 7.21 21.66
N THR A 76 -2.62 7.38 22.92
CA THR A 76 -3.09 8.44 23.82
C THR A 76 -2.06 9.55 24.02
N ASP A 77 -0.90 9.44 23.36
CA ASP A 77 0.17 10.43 23.49
C ASP A 77 -0.20 11.72 22.77
N THR A 78 -0.57 12.73 23.55
CA THR A 78 -0.99 14.05 23.03
C THR A 78 0.11 14.80 22.27
N SER A 79 1.38 14.45 22.46
CA SER A 79 2.48 15.02 21.65
C SER A 79 2.48 14.48 20.22
N LEU A 80 1.96 13.28 20.02
CA LEU A 80 1.78 12.67 18.70
C LEU A 80 0.43 13.07 18.09
N THR A 81 -0.66 12.91 18.84
CA THR A 81 -2.02 13.05 18.29
C THR A 81 -2.35 14.50 17.91
N LYS A 82 -1.75 15.51 18.56
CA LYS A 82 -1.86 16.92 18.11
C LYS A 82 -1.24 17.19 16.73
N HIS A 83 -0.42 16.28 16.24
CA HIS A 83 0.28 16.37 14.96
C HIS A 83 0.08 15.12 14.11
N GLY A 84 -1.11 14.50 14.20
CA GLY A 84 -1.38 13.18 13.62
C GLY A 84 -0.99 13.03 12.15
N ASP A 85 -1.24 14.05 11.32
CA ASP A 85 -0.89 14.04 9.89
C ASP A 85 0.61 13.85 9.61
N PHE A 86 1.51 14.19 10.54
CA PHE A 86 2.96 13.97 10.40
C PHE A 86 3.41 12.54 10.74
N TYR A 87 2.47 11.69 11.15
CA TYR A 87 2.70 10.28 11.48
C TYR A 87 1.86 9.33 10.62
N ARG A 88 0.93 9.83 9.80
CA ARG A 88 0.21 8.97 8.85
C ARG A 88 1.12 8.65 7.67
N CYS A 89 1.36 7.37 7.37
CA CYS A 89 2.21 6.99 6.24
C CYS A 89 1.69 7.58 4.93
N LYS A 90 0.36 7.50 4.71
CA LYS A 90 -0.30 8.09 3.54
C LYS A 90 -0.13 9.59 3.40
N SER A 91 0.12 10.34 4.48
CA SER A 91 0.26 11.81 4.38
C SER A 91 1.59 12.21 3.74
N CYS A 92 2.61 11.35 3.84
CA CYS A 92 3.87 11.52 3.14
C CYS A 92 3.91 10.74 1.82
N HIS A 93 3.39 9.51 1.80
CA HIS A 93 3.57 8.57 0.69
C HIS A 93 2.35 8.45 -0.24
N GLY A 94 1.23 9.10 0.10
CA GLY A 94 -0.03 9.04 -0.66
C GLY A 94 -0.77 7.72 -0.46
N TRP A 95 -2.10 7.69 -0.59
CA TRP A 95 -2.81 6.40 -0.63
C TRP A 95 -2.46 5.59 -1.89
N ASP A 96 -1.95 6.25 -2.93
CA ASP A 96 -1.46 5.60 -4.14
C ASP A 96 -0.03 5.06 -4.04
N LEU A 97 0.67 5.30 -2.92
CA LEU A 97 2.04 4.89 -2.66
C LEU A 97 3.08 5.53 -3.59
N LEU A 98 2.73 6.58 -4.33
CA LEU A 98 3.62 7.22 -5.32
C LEU A 98 4.28 8.50 -4.80
N GLY A 99 4.00 8.88 -3.55
CA GLY A 99 4.55 10.07 -2.92
C GLY A 99 4.29 11.34 -3.74
N LYS A 100 5.31 12.19 -3.87
CA LYS A 100 5.24 13.47 -4.59
C LYS A 100 4.97 13.35 -6.09
N ASN A 101 5.15 12.16 -6.67
CA ASN A 101 4.93 11.91 -8.09
C ASN A 101 3.50 11.43 -8.39
N GLY A 102 2.69 11.20 -7.35
CA GLY A 102 1.31 10.76 -7.49
C GLY A 102 0.30 11.79 -6.99
N VAL A 103 -0.67 11.32 -6.21
CA VAL A 103 -1.81 12.12 -5.74
C VAL A 103 -1.39 13.31 -4.88
N LEU A 104 -0.21 13.25 -4.26
CA LEU A 104 0.33 14.35 -3.47
C LEU A 104 1.04 15.42 -4.30
N ILE A 105 1.15 15.30 -5.63
CA ILE A 105 1.87 16.27 -6.48
C ILE A 105 1.42 17.72 -6.30
N ASN A 106 0.14 17.93 -5.98
CA ASN A 106 -0.45 19.26 -5.78
C ASN A 106 -0.74 19.58 -4.31
N LYS A 107 -0.13 18.82 -3.38
CA LYS A 107 -0.40 18.95 -1.95
C LYS A 107 0.69 19.80 -1.29
N MET A 108 0.38 21.09 -1.10
CA MET A 108 1.28 22.02 -0.43
C MET A 108 1.49 21.63 1.03
N PRO A 109 2.75 21.53 1.51
CA PRO A 109 3.04 21.29 2.92
C PRO A 109 2.61 22.50 3.75
N THR A 110 2.15 22.26 4.98
CA THR A 110 1.71 23.31 5.90
C THR A 110 2.25 23.03 7.30
N ALA A 111 1.97 23.93 8.25
CA ALA A 111 2.28 23.67 9.67
C ALA A 111 1.57 22.42 10.23
N SER A 112 0.52 21.94 9.57
CA SER A 112 -0.28 20.79 9.99
C SER A 112 -0.21 19.60 9.01
N TYR A 113 0.58 19.68 7.93
CA TYR A 113 0.65 18.62 6.91
C TYR A 113 2.07 18.45 6.35
N PRO A 114 2.60 17.21 6.26
CA PRO A 114 3.99 16.96 5.89
C PRO A 114 4.32 17.27 4.44
N VAL A 115 5.62 17.33 4.17
CA VAL A 115 6.16 17.29 2.81
C VAL A 115 5.98 15.88 2.25
N ALA A 116 5.46 15.77 1.03
CA ALA A 116 5.35 14.48 0.35
C ALA A 116 6.72 13.83 0.11
N ALA A 117 6.79 12.52 0.32
CA ALA A 117 7.99 11.73 0.16
C ALA A 117 8.39 11.62 -1.32
N SER A 118 9.70 11.48 -1.57
CA SER A 118 10.22 11.41 -2.94
C SER A 118 10.17 10.00 -3.54
N ASN A 119 9.98 8.97 -2.72
CA ASN A 119 9.99 7.58 -3.15
C ASN A 119 8.62 7.13 -3.64
N ASP A 120 8.63 6.35 -4.72
CA ASP A 120 7.57 5.43 -5.07
C ASP A 120 7.66 4.22 -4.12
N LEU A 121 6.78 4.18 -3.13
CA LEU A 121 6.74 3.17 -2.11
C LEU A 121 6.24 1.83 -2.65
N TYR A 122 5.38 1.83 -3.66
CA TYR A 122 4.95 0.59 -4.33
C TYR A 122 6.15 -0.10 -4.98
N ALA A 123 6.91 0.62 -5.81
CA ALA A 123 8.11 0.11 -6.45
C ALA A 123 9.19 -0.28 -5.43
N TYR A 124 9.35 0.51 -4.36
CA TYR A 124 10.27 0.20 -3.27
C TYR A 124 9.95 -1.16 -2.63
N GLY A 125 8.69 -1.39 -2.30
CA GLY A 125 8.21 -2.65 -1.71
C GLY A 125 8.51 -3.85 -2.60
N LYS A 126 8.37 -3.74 -3.92
CA LYS A 126 8.69 -4.86 -4.82
C LYS A 126 10.19 -5.12 -4.91
N LYS A 127 11.02 -4.09 -4.90
CA LYS A 127 12.48 -4.20 -5.10
C LYS A 127 13.28 -4.67 -3.88
N HIS A 128 12.83 -4.37 -2.67
CA HIS A 128 13.59 -4.64 -1.45
C HIS A 128 13.12 -5.89 -0.74
N ASN A 129 14.01 -6.55 0.01
CA ASN A 129 13.63 -7.71 0.81
C ASN A 129 12.83 -7.29 2.06
N ILE A 130 12.19 -8.24 2.73
CA ILE A 130 11.27 -7.96 3.85
C ILE A 130 11.97 -7.30 5.05
N ARG A 131 13.26 -7.61 5.25
CA ARG A 131 14.09 -7.10 6.35
C ARG A 131 14.42 -5.63 6.13
N GLU A 132 14.86 -5.29 4.91
CA GLU A 132 15.11 -3.91 4.47
C GLU A 132 13.84 -3.04 4.58
N ILE A 133 12.69 -3.57 4.16
CA ILE A 133 11.40 -2.85 4.29
C ILE A 133 11.06 -2.62 5.76
N PHE A 134 11.25 -3.62 6.63
CA PHE A 134 10.97 -3.45 8.05
C PHE A 134 11.89 -2.40 8.68
N ASP A 135 13.19 -2.44 8.38
CA ASP A 135 14.14 -1.47 8.90
C ASP A 135 13.79 -0.05 8.43
N ALA A 136 13.38 0.10 7.17
CA ALA A 136 12.87 1.36 6.63
C ALA A 136 11.56 1.81 7.31
N VAL A 137 10.62 0.90 7.59
CA VAL A 137 9.38 1.21 8.30
C VAL A 137 9.66 1.68 9.73
N LYS A 138 10.49 0.96 10.48
CA LYS A 138 10.85 1.30 11.87
C LYS A 138 11.63 2.61 11.92
N ASN A 139 12.56 2.79 10.99
CA ASN A 139 13.42 3.97 10.87
C ASN A 139 14.02 4.37 12.23
N ALA A 140 14.63 3.39 12.90
CA ALA A 140 15.23 3.56 14.23
C ALA A 140 16.27 4.68 14.21
N GLY A 141 16.15 5.64 15.13
CA GLY A 141 16.99 6.85 15.15
C GLY A 141 16.48 7.98 14.25
N GLY A 142 15.33 7.80 13.61
CA GLY A 142 14.62 8.85 12.87
C GLY A 142 14.07 9.97 13.75
N ARG A 143 13.18 10.80 13.18
CA ARG A 143 12.63 11.97 13.90
C ARG A 143 11.82 11.53 15.13
N THR A 144 12.15 12.08 16.30
CA THR A 144 11.47 11.81 17.57
C THR A 144 10.63 12.99 18.07
N LYS A 145 9.93 12.80 19.19
CA LYS A 145 8.98 13.74 19.82
C LYS A 145 9.63 15.02 20.40
N ARG A 146 10.96 15.07 20.53
CA ARG A 146 11.63 16.13 21.28
C ARG A 146 11.78 17.41 20.43
N THR A 147 10.88 18.35 20.73
CA THR A 147 10.98 19.81 20.49
C THR A 147 11.01 20.28 19.03
N ALA A 148 9.84 20.66 18.52
CA ALA A 148 9.56 21.78 17.60
C ALA A 148 10.49 22.04 16.37
N THR A 149 11.37 21.12 16.01
CA THR A 149 12.35 21.32 14.93
C THR A 149 11.97 20.44 13.75
N SER A 150 11.21 21.08 12.86
CA SER A 150 10.91 20.66 11.49
C SER A 150 10.01 19.44 11.35
N TYR A 151 8.71 19.68 11.55
CA TYR A 151 7.65 18.99 10.82
C TYR A 151 7.87 19.20 9.30
N ASN A 152 8.80 18.42 8.73
CA ASN A 152 9.22 18.46 7.33
C ASN A 152 9.08 17.04 6.71
N GLY A 153 9.84 16.73 5.66
CA GLY A 153 9.82 15.41 5.01
C GLY A 153 10.60 14.29 5.72
N THR A 154 11.12 14.51 6.92
CA THR A 154 11.90 13.50 7.65
C THR A 154 10.99 12.45 8.29
N MET A 155 11.24 11.18 7.96
CA MET A 155 10.46 10.05 8.44
C MET A 155 10.56 9.91 9.97
N PRO A 156 9.43 9.69 10.69
CA PRO A 156 9.44 9.41 12.13
C PRO A 156 10.24 8.17 12.49
N ASP A 157 10.73 8.11 13.72
CA ASP A 157 11.17 6.85 14.33
C ASP A 157 9.95 6.09 14.87
N TYR A 158 9.46 5.14 14.07
CA TYR A 158 8.32 4.30 14.43
C TYR A 158 8.68 3.22 15.45
N SER A 159 9.96 3.01 15.75
CA SER A 159 10.38 2.08 16.83
C SER A 159 9.85 2.48 18.20
N ASN A 160 9.52 3.77 18.37
CA ASN A 160 8.95 4.33 19.60
C ASN A 160 7.42 4.50 19.52
N ILE A 161 6.77 4.00 18.46
CA ILE A 161 5.34 4.22 18.18
C ILE A 161 4.61 2.90 17.97
N ILE A 162 5.22 1.96 17.24
CA ILE A 162 4.64 0.65 16.90
C ILE A 162 5.54 -0.50 17.35
N SER A 163 4.90 -1.60 17.72
CA SER A 163 5.54 -2.89 17.98
C SER A 163 6.14 -3.49 16.70
N ASP A 164 6.95 -4.52 16.86
CA ASP A 164 7.53 -5.25 15.73
C ASP A 164 6.47 -6.04 14.97
N ALA A 165 5.44 -6.56 15.64
CA ALA A 165 4.32 -7.22 14.96
C ALA A 165 3.58 -6.25 14.02
N GLU A 166 3.27 -5.04 14.49
CA GLU A 166 2.63 -3.99 13.68
C GLU A 166 3.54 -3.51 12.53
N ALA A 167 4.86 -3.49 12.74
CA ALA A 167 5.81 -3.18 11.67
C ALA A 167 5.83 -4.28 10.60
N TRP A 168 5.72 -5.56 10.97
CA TRP A 168 5.57 -6.66 10.02
C TRP A 168 4.25 -6.60 9.27
N ASP A 169 3.15 -6.17 9.90
CA ASP A 169 1.87 -5.93 9.23
C ASP A 169 2.03 -4.87 8.12
N LEU A 170 2.71 -3.76 8.41
CA LEU A 170 3.06 -2.74 7.41
C LEU A 170 3.93 -3.29 6.28
N VAL A 171 4.92 -4.14 6.60
CA VAL A 171 5.75 -4.80 5.58
C VAL A 171 4.91 -5.71 4.70
N LYS A 172 3.98 -6.48 5.27
CA LYS A 172 3.05 -7.34 4.53
C LYS A 172 2.14 -6.52 3.62
N PHE A 173 1.69 -5.37 4.10
CA PHE A 173 0.95 -4.42 3.27
C PHE A 173 1.80 -3.97 2.07
N ILE A 174 2.95 -3.35 2.31
CA ILE A 174 3.80 -2.75 1.27
C ILE A 174 4.29 -3.81 0.27
N LYS A 175 4.70 -5.00 0.74
CA LYS A 175 5.30 -6.05 -0.09
C LYS A 175 4.26 -6.80 -0.92
N VAL A 176 3.12 -7.16 -0.31
CA VAL A 176 2.18 -8.13 -0.89
C VAL A 176 0.81 -7.54 -1.12
N THR A 177 0.23 -6.89 -0.11
CA THR A 177 -1.20 -6.58 -0.09
C THR A 177 -1.53 -5.30 -0.85
N ALA A 178 -0.61 -4.34 -0.88
CA ALA A 178 -0.76 -3.08 -1.58
C ALA A 178 -0.99 -3.32 -3.08
N HIS A 179 -1.97 -2.61 -3.61
CA HIS A 179 -2.28 -2.61 -5.03
C HIS A 179 -1.52 -1.53 -5.78
N HIS A 180 -1.26 -1.79 -7.06
CA HIS A 180 -0.84 -0.75 -7.96
C HIS A 180 -2.07 0.02 -8.42
N VAL A 181 -2.18 1.30 -8.05
CA VAL A 181 -3.42 2.04 -8.30
C VAL A 181 -3.77 2.20 -9.79
N ASN A 182 -2.78 2.15 -10.68
CA ASN A 182 -3.02 2.24 -12.13
C ASN A 182 -3.78 1.03 -12.68
N ASP A 183 -3.92 -0.01 -11.87
CA ASP A 183 -4.78 -1.13 -12.20
C ASP A 183 -6.24 -0.67 -12.17
N PHE A 184 -6.64 0.26 -11.31
CA PHE A 184 -8.04 0.67 -11.12
C PHE A 184 -8.47 1.92 -11.89
N TYR A 185 -7.54 2.81 -12.21
CA TYR A 185 -7.78 4.05 -12.93
C TYR A 185 -6.52 4.54 -13.61
N ASP A 186 -6.64 5.40 -14.62
CA ASP A 186 -5.48 6.06 -15.22
C ASP A 186 -5.25 7.41 -14.53
N MET A 187 -4.04 7.65 -14.02
CA MET A 187 -3.64 8.94 -13.46
C MET A 187 -2.55 9.59 -14.30
N ASN A 188 -2.73 10.87 -14.61
CA ASN A 188 -1.69 11.67 -15.23
C ASN A 188 -1.37 12.88 -14.35
N THR A 189 -0.07 13.11 -14.14
CA THR A 189 0.46 14.25 -13.39
C THR A 189 1.24 15.19 -14.31
N THR A 190 1.13 16.50 -14.10
CA THR A 190 1.92 17.51 -14.83
C THR A 190 2.53 18.53 -13.87
N GLY A 191 3.66 19.12 -14.26
CA GLY A 191 4.40 20.05 -13.40
C GLY A 191 5.21 19.33 -12.32
N VAL A 192 5.50 20.05 -11.24
CA VAL A 192 6.34 19.56 -10.14
C VAL A 192 5.68 19.79 -8.79
N TYR A 193 5.95 18.92 -7.83
CA TYR A 193 5.51 19.11 -6.46
C TYR A 193 6.02 20.44 -5.85
N PRO A 194 5.21 21.18 -5.06
CA PRO A 194 3.84 20.88 -4.64
C PRO A 194 2.74 21.57 -5.49
N THR A 195 3.09 22.13 -6.64
CA THR A 195 2.20 22.98 -7.46
C THR A 195 1.77 22.31 -8.77
N GLY A 196 2.16 21.05 -8.98
CA GLY A 196 1.73 20.29 -10.14
C GLY A 196 0.23 20.07 -10.16
N THR A 197 -0.25 19.37 -11.18
CA THR A 197 -1.65 18.99 -11.28
C THR A 197 -1.77 17.49 -11.50
N LYS A 198 -2.93 16.94 -11.17
CA LYS A 198 -3.27 15.54 -11.41
C LYS A 198 -4.65 15.45 -12.04
N THR A 199 -4.82 14.47 -12.91
CA THR A 199 -6.11 14.14 -13.52
C THR A 199 -6.31 12.65 -13.44
N PHE A 200 -7.55 12.23 -13.16
CA PHE A 200 -7.96 10.84 -13.20
C PHE A 200 -8.82 10.60 -14.44
N LYS A 201 -8.64 9.46 -15.08
CA LYS A 201 -9.45 8.97 -16.20
C LYS A 201 -9.73 7.48 -16.00
N ASN A 202 -10.74 6.97 -16.71
CA ASN A 202 -11.07 5.55 -16.73
C ASN A 202 -11.19 4.94 -15.32
N ILE A 203 -11.82 5.69 -14.40
CA ILE A 203 -12.02 5.25 -13.02
C ILE A 203 -12.92 4.01 -13.02
N GLY A 204 -12.46 2.93 -12.39
CA GLY A 204 -13.11 1.61 -12.47
C GLY A 204 -12.74 0.84 -13.74
N LYS A 205 -11.48 0.94 -14.17
CA LYS A 205 -10.96 0.28 -15.38
C LYS A 205 -11.31 -1.21 -15.42
N GLY A 206 -12.02 -1.63 -16.46
CA GLY A 206 -12.51 -3.00 -16.62
C GLY A 206 -13.67 -3.39 -15.68
N GLY A 207 -14.31 -2.42 -15.04
CA GLY A 207 -15.45 -2.61 -14.18
C GLY A 207 -16.79 -2.61 -14.92
N ASP A 208 -17.74 -3.38 -14.39
CA ASP A 208 -19.15 -3.37 -14.78
C ASP A 208 -19.95 -2.56 -13.74
N PRO A 209 -20.54 -1.41 -14.11
CA PRO A 209 -21.29 -0.58 -13.18
C PRO A 209 -22.57 -1.26 -12.66
N VAL A 210 -23.18 -2.18 -13.41
CA VAL A 210 -24.38 -2.91 -12.97
C VAL A 210 -24.01 -3.90 -11.86
N ALA A 211 -22.96 -4.69 -12.07
CA ALA A 211 -22.41 -5.55 -11.03
C ALA A 211 -21.93 -4.73 -9.81
N GLY A 212 -21.38 -3.54 -10.05
CA GLY A 212 -20.93 -2.62 -9.00
C GLY A 212 -22.08 -2.16 -8.12
N LYS A 213 -23.21 -1.79 -8.73
CA LYS A 213 -24.42 -1.40 -8.01
C LYS A 213 -24.97 -2.56 -7.19
N ALA A 214 -25.04 -3.76 -7.76
CA ALA A 214 -25.49 -4.95 -7.04
C ALA A 214 -24.62 -5.26 -5.82
N LYS A 215 -23.29 -5.18 -5.96
CA LYS A 215 -22.35 -5.36 -4.84
C LYS A 215 -22.50 -4.27 -3.78
N TYR A 216 -22.62 -3.02 -4.20
CA TYR A 216 -22.81 -1.88 -3.30
C TYR A 216 -24.09 -1.99 -2.49
N ASP A 217 -25.21 -2.38 -3.12
CA ASP A 217 -26.48 -2.55 -2.43
C ASP A 217 -26.41 -3.67 -1.40
N ALA A 218 -25.68 -4.74 -1.71
CA ALA A 218 -25.49 -5.88 -0.81
C ALA A 218 -24.58 -5.57 0.39
N VAL A 219 -23.54 -4.75 0.23
CA VAL A 219 -22.45 -4.60 1.20
C VAL A 219 -22.38 -3.21 1.83
N CYS A 220 -22.61 -2.15 1.05
CA CYS A 220 -22.28 -0.78 1.41
C CYS A 220 -23.50 0.06 1.79
N ALA A 221 -24.64 -0.17 1.14
CA ALA A 221 -25.83 0.68 1.24
C ALA A 221 -26.46 0.71 2.65
N SER A 222 -26.28 -0.33 3.46
CA SER A 222 -26.79 -0.36 4.84
C SER A 222 -26.17 0.76 5.71
N CYS A 223 -24.89 1.05 5.50
CA CYS A 223 -24.16 2.12 6.18
C CYS A 223 -24.21 3.44 5.40
N HIS A 224 -23.98 3.40 4.08
CA HIS A 224 -23.79 4.59 3.25
C HIS A 224 -25.08 5.11 2.57
N GLY A 225 -26.19 4.38 2.67
CA GLY A 225 -27.46 4.70 1.98
C GLY A 225 -27.47 4.23 0.53
N ALA A 226 -28.64 4.13 -0.08
CA ALA A 226 -28.79 3.59 -1.45
C ALA A 226 -28.08 4.43 -2.54
N ASN A 227 -27.89 5.72 -2.28
CA ASN A 227 -27.25 6.70 -3.15
C ASN A 227 -25.91 7.22 -2.58
N GLY A 228 -25.41 6.62 -1.50
CA GLY A 228 -24.14 7.02 -0.90
C GLY A 228 -24.13 8.34 -0.12
N THR A 229 -25.29 8.92 0.22
CA THR A 229 -25.38 10.22 0.93
C THR A 229 -25.72 10.10 2.42
N LYS A 230 -25.82 8.90 2.99
CA LYS A 230 -26.22 8.72 4.40
C LYS A 230 -25.16 9.22 5.38
N LEU A 231 -23.88 9.16 4.99
CA LEU A 231 -22.76 9.61 5.81
C LEU A 231 -22.11 10.83 5.17
N ASN A 232 -22.10 11.96 5.88
CA ASN A 232 -21.35 13.14 5.50
C ASN A 232 -19.87 12.94 5.86
N ILE A 233 -19.09 12.57 4.85
CA ILE A 233 -17.69 12.20 5.00
C ILE A 233 -16.90 13.39 5.54
N TYR A 234 -16.18 13.15 6.64
CA TYR A 234 -15.44 14.16 7.40
C TYR A 234 -16.30 15.32 7.94
N CYS A 235 -17.63 15.21 7.88
CA CYS A 235 -18.58 16.30 8.13
C CYS A 235 -18.31 17.55 7.28
N LYS A 236 -17.91 17.37 6.01
CA LYS A 236 -17.51 18.46 5.09
C LYS A 236 -18.45 18.69 3.91
N GLY A 237 -19.64 18.09 3.92
CA GLY A 237 -20.57 18.08 2.78
C GLY A 237 -20.08 17.20 1.64
N ILE A 238 -19.28 16.17 1.95
CA ILE A 238 -18.70 15.23 0.99
C ILE A 238 -19.42 13.90 1.15
N TYR A 239 -19.83 13.30 0.04
CA TYR A 239 -20.52 12.01 -0.01
C TYR A 239 -19.77 11.02 -0.92
N LEU A 240 -20.22 9.77 -0.98
CA LEU A 240 -19.50 8.77 -1.78
C LEU A 240 -19.41 9.15 -3.27
N GLY A 241 -20.41 9.82 -3.85
CA GLY A 241 -20.32 10.33 -5.22
C GLY A 241 -19.14 11.29 -5.43
N ASN A 242 -18.89 12.20 -4.49
CA ASN A 242 -17.72 13.08 -4.50
C ASN A 242 -16.42 12.27 -4.42
N MET A 243 -16.38 11.24 -3.56
CA MET A 243 -15.19 10.42 -3.36
C MET A 243 -14.88 9.55 -4.58
N PHE A 244 -15.87 8.91 -5.19
CA PHE A 244 -15.68 8.09 -6.39
C PHE A 244 -15.08 8.87 -7.57
N ARG A 245 -15.43 10.16 -7.71
CA ARG A 245 -14.99 11.01 -8.82
C ARG A 245 -13.77 11.87 -8.49
N GLY A 246 -13.62 12.29 -7.24
CA GLY A 246 -12.55 13.19 -6.79
C GLY A 246 -11.38 12.52 -6.09
N ASP A 247 -11.62 11.37 -5.45
CA ASP A 247 -10.65 10.67 -4.61
C ASP A 247 -10.68 9.14 -4.81
N PRO A 248 -10.41 8.65 -6.04
CA PRO A 248 -10.47 7.23 -6.35
C PRO A 248 -9.40 6.40 -5.60
N HIS A 249 -8.32 7.03 -5.17
CA HIS A 249 -7.25 6.41 -4.39
C HIS A 249 -7.68 6.10 -2.96
N GLU A 250 -8.35 7.06 -2.29
CA GLU A 250 -8.88 6.81 -0.95
C GLU A 250 -10.02 5.78 -1.00
N ILE A 251 -10.90 5.85 -2.01
CA ILE A 251 -11.95 4.83 -2.21
C ILE A 251 -11.35 3.44 -2.37
N GLN A 252 -10.35 3.28 -3.24
CA GLN A 252 -9.69 2.00 -3.45
C GLN A 252 -9.10 1.48 -2.13
N HIS A 253 -8.38 2.32 -1.38
CA HIS A 253 -7.75 1.89 -0.13
C HIS A 253 -8.78 1.47 0.92
N LYS A 254 -9.75 2.35 1.21
CA LYS A 254 -10.69 2.15 2.31
C LYS A 254 -11.76 1.10 2.00
N ALA A 255 -12.18 0.96 0.75
CA ALA A 255 -13.13 -0.09 0.38
C ALA A 255 -12.55 -1.50 0.62
N VAL A 256 -11.26 -1.69 0.37
CA VAL A 256 -10.60 -3.00 0.51
C VAL A 256 -10.22 -3.29 1.95
N TRP A 257 -9.56 -2.33 2.59
CA TRP A 257 -8.88 -2.57 3.87
C TRP A 257 -9.56 -1.90 5.07
N GLY A 258 -10.64 -1.16 4.82
CA GLY A 258 -11.28 -0.35 5.83
C GLY A 258 -10.41 0.83 6.28
N MET A 259 -10.82 1.46 7.38
CA MET A 259 -10.05 2.50 8.04
C MET A 259 -10.24 2.38 9.56
N PRO A 260 -9.22 2.71 10.37
CA PRO A 260 -9.36 2.76 11.82
C PRO A 260 -10.40 3.82 12.23
N LEU A 261 -10.78 3.81 13.51
CA LEU A 261 -11.72 4.79 14.06
C LEU A 261 -11.20 6.21 13.82
N ASP A 262 -12.00 7.07 13.19
CA ASP A 262 -11.67 8.46 12.88
C ASP A 262 -11.76 9.38 14.12
N ARG A 263 -10.82 9.19 15.05
CA ARG A 263 -10.83 9.83 16.37
C ARG A 263 -10.79 11.34 16.29
N GLU A 264 -10.07 11.91 15.32
CA GLU A 264 -9.93 13.36 15.17
C GLU A 264 -11.26 14.02 14.82
N HIS A 265 -12.01 13.48 13.85
CA HIS A 265 -13.29 14.05 13.48
C HIS A 265 -14.35 13.78 14.56
N ILE A 266 -14.31 12.63 15.24
CA ILE A 266 -15.15 12.37 16.42
C ILE A 266 -14.89 13.43 17.51
N ALA A 267 -13.62 13.70 17.83
CA ALA A 267 -13.24 14.72 18.81
C ALA A 267 -13.64 16.14 18.37
N ALA A 268 -13.72 16.39 17.06
CA ALA A 268 -14.23 17.63 16.49
C ALA A 268 -15.78 17.71 16.44
N GLY A 269 -16.49 16.70 16.94
CA GLY A 269 -17.95 16.68 17.00
C GLY A 269 -18.64 16.15 15.73
N CYS A 270 -17.90 15.48 14.84
CA CYS A 270 -18.50 14.87 13.65
C CYS A 270 -19.26 13.58 14.02
N THR A 271 -20.59 13.62 13.92
CA THR A 271 -21.47 12.48 14.24
C THR A 271 -21.37 11.32 13.26
N ASP A 272 -20.95 11.61 12.03
CA ASP A 272 -20.82 10.62 10.96
C ASP A 272 -19.42 10.01 10.89
N ALA A 273 -18.49 10.50 11.72
CA ALA A 273 -17.15 9.94 11.83
C ALA A 273 -17.19 8.61 12.58
N GLY A 274 -16.41 7.65 12.10
CA GLY A 274 -16.42 6.29 12.62
C GLY A 274 -15.27 5.46 12.07
N MET A 275 -15.34 4.16 12.28
CA MET A 275 -14.48 3.21 11.58
C MET A 275 -15.17 2.72 10.31
N MET A 276 -14.39 2.34 9.31
CA MET A 276 -14.88 1.55 8.18
C MET A 276 -14.37 0.12 8.37
N PRO A 277 -15.23 -0.87 8.65
CA PRO A 277 -14.80 -2.25 8.79
C PRO A 277 -14.36 -2.80 7.44
N VAL A 278 -13.42 -3.76 7.47
CA VAL A 278 -13.04 -4.52 6.27
C VAL A 278 -14.27 -5.21 5.70
N GLN A 279 -14.37 -5.19 4.37
CA GLN A 279 -15.40 -5.91 3.64
C GLN A 279 -14.76 -7.05 2.86
N THR A 280 -15.49 -8.14 2.70
CA THR A 280 -15.06 -9.24 1.82
C THR A 280 -15.45 -8.91 0.39
N ILE A 281 -14.57 -8.18 -0.30
CA ILE A 281 -14.73 -7.79 -1.71
C ILE A 281 -13.48 -8.15 -2.51
N THR A 282 -13.67 -8.43 -3.80
CA THR A 282 -12.56 -8.72 -4.73
C THR A 282 -12.07 -7.46 -5.43
N ASP A 283 -10.91 -7.52 -6.08
CA ASP A 283 -10.44 -6.42 -6.93
C ASP A 283 -11.44 -6.07 -8.04
N GLN A 284 -12.13 -7.07 -8.59
CA GLN A 284 -13.16 -6.85 -9.60
C GLN A 284 -14.37 -6.14 -9.01
N ASP A 285 -14.77 -6.47 -7.77
CA ASP A 285 -15.85 -5.75 -7.08
C ASP A 285 -15.52 -4.26 -6.92
N ILE A 286 -14.27 -3.92 -6.59
CA ILE A 286 -13.84 -2.51 -6.48
C ILE A 286 -13.92 -1.83 -7.85
N ARG A 287 -13.41 -2.45 -8.91
CA ARG A 287 -13.49 -1.88 -10.28
C ARG A 287 -14.92 -1.60 -10.66
N ASN A 288 -15.80 -2.58 -10.43
CA ASN A 288 -17.22 -2.48 -10.68
C ASN A 288 -17.85 -1.32 -9.88
N MET A 289 -17.54 -1.20 -8.59
CA MET A 289 -18.06 -0.13 -7.74
C MET A 289 -17.52 1.25 -8.13
N MET A 290 -16.25 1.35 -8.50
CA MET A 290 -15.65 2.59 -8.98
C MET A 290 -16.25 3.04 -10.31
N ALA A 291 -16.55 2.11 -11.22
CA ALA A 291 -17.25 2.39 -12.48
C ALA A 291 -18.70 2.84 -12.20
N MET A 292 -19.38 2.16 -11.29
CA MET A 292 -20.73 2.52 -10.84
C MET A 292 -20.79 3.92 -10.22
N GLY A 293 -19.82 4.28 -9.39
CA GLY A 293 -19.75 5.60 -8.73
C GLY A 293 -19.56 6.79 -9.67
N GLN A 294 -19.33 6.55 -10.97
CA GLN A 294 -19.27 7.60 -11.98
C GLN A 294 -20.65 8.11 -12.40
N ASP A 295 -21.74 7.38 -12.10
CA ASP A 295 -23.11 7.87 -12.32
C ASP A 295 -23.47 8.95 -11.29
N ALA A 296 -23.39 10.22 -11.72
CA ALA A 296 -23.69 11.38 -10.88
C ALA A 296 -25.18 11.50 -10.49
N THR A 297 -26.08 10.82 -11.20
CA THR A 297 -27.51 10.80 -10.85
C THR A 297 -27.77 9.79 -9.74
N ALA A 298 -27.20 8.59 -9.86
CA ALA A 298 -27.33 7.54 -8.84
C ALA A 298 -26.53 7.86 -7.56
N PHE A 299 -25.34 8.45 -7.72
CA PHE A 299 -24.42 8.82 -6.64
C PHE A 299 -24.13 10.32 -6.69
N PRO A 300 -25.03 11.14 -6.13
CA PRO A 300 -24.87 12.58 -6.14
C PRO A 300 -23.65 13.04 -5.33
N GLY A 301 -23.15 14.20 -5.72
CA GLY A 301 -21.86 14.78 -5.37
C GLY A 301 -21.50 15.80 -6.46
N PHE A 302 -20.25 16.26 -6.53
CA PHE A 302 -19.81 17.16 -7.61
C PHE A 302 -20.21 16.67 -9.00
#